data_AF-X6FPE3-F1
#
_entry.id   AF-X6FPE3-F1
#
_cell.length_a   1.000
_cell.length_b   1.000
_cell.length_c   1.000
_cell.angle_alpha   90.00
_cell.angle_beta   90.00
_cell.angle_gamma   90.00
#
_symmetry.space_group_name_H-M   'P 1'
#
loop_
_entity.id
_entity.type
_entity.pdbx_description
1 polymer ?
#
loop_
_entity_poly.entity_id
_entity_poly.type
_entity_poly.pdbx_seq_one_letter_code
_entity_poly.pdbx_strand_id
1 'polypeptide(L)'
;MTGADPVDMNSTVPMNGTISVQTVEMGNRWSHVQNTDAMQVTAEFTAGDARYAVKIEKPMPRHPLGIYTTWSGAVYEHEMHGVTGIGTNRLPKMRPDIALWGWAEVIRNGDVIARAAPAHVMVLTEGPMQGIMLEVDTEDKGLAAEPDGYIHVMWPRLRRSRCP
;
A
#
# COMPACT_ATOMS: atom_id res chain seq x y z
N MET A 1 -12.17 -0.26 1.36
CA MET A 1 -12.54 0.61 2.48
C MET A 1 -11.55 1.75 2.56
N THR A 2 -11.98 2.94 2.92
CA THR A 2 -11.12 4.12 3.10
C THR A 2 -11.36 4.76 4.47
N GLY A 3 -10.38 5.54 4.98
CA GLY A 3 -10.49 6.27 6.24
C GLY A 3 -9.16 6.36 6.98
N ALA A 4 -9.19 6.93 8.19
CA ALA A 4 -7.99 7.15 9.00
C ALA A 4 -7.44 5.92 9.71
N ASP A 5 -8.27 4.90 9.90
CA ASP A 5 -7.88 3.61 10.48
C ASP A 5 -8.59 2.47 9.73
N PRO A 6 -8.23 2.20 8.46
CA PRO A 6 -8.99 1.26 7.62
C PRO A 6 -8.70 -0.21 7.95
N VAL A 7 -7.92 -0.47 8.99
CA VAL A 7 -7.77 -1.78 9.63
C VAL A 7 -8.73 -1.98 10.80
N ASP A 8 -9.30 -0.90 11.35
CA ASP A 8 -10.48 -0.98 12.22
C ASP A 8 -11.75 -1.09 11.37
N MET A 9 -12.16 -2.33 11.13
CA MET A 9 -13.35 -2.70 10.36
C MET A 9 -14.67 -2.11 10.91
N ASN A 10 -14.66 -1.50 12.11
CA ASN A 10 -15.82 -0.79 12.66
C ASN A 10 -15.85 0.70 12.27
N SER A 11 -14.74 1.26 11.81
CA SER A 11 -14.60 2.67 11.42
C SER A 11 -14.50 2.90 9.90
N THR A 12 -14.41 1.80 9.15
CA THR A 12 -14.19 1.80 7.70
C THR A 12 -15.41 2.12 6.87
N VAL A 13 -15.25 2.98 5.85
CA VAL A 13 -16.29 3.24 4.84
C VAL A 13 -16.14 2.25 3.68
N PRO A 14 -17.19 1.51 3.28
CA PRO A 14 -17.17 0.69 2.07
C PRO A 14 -16.88 1.53 0.83
N MET A 15 -16.12 0.96 -0.11
CA MET A 15 -15.83 1.62 -1.39
C MET A 15 -15.92 0.62 -2.53
N ASN A 16 -16.11 1.12 -3.74
CA ASN A 16 -15.94 0.35 -4.97
C ASN A 16 -14.58 0.65 -5.59
N GLY A 17 -13.89 -0.38 -6.05
CA GLY A 17 -12.62 -0.21 -6.74
C GLY A 17 -11.96 -1.53 -7.12
N THR A 18 -10.89 -1.42 -7.89
CA THR A 18 -10.03 -2.51 -8.31
C THR A 18 -8.58 -2.17 -7.98
N ILE A 19 -7.78 -3.22 -7.78
CA ILE A 19 -6.34 -3.11 -7.68
C ILE A 19 -5.71 -4.31 -8.40
N SER A 20 -4.65 -4.04 -9.15
CA SER A 20 -3.79 -5.03 -9.79
C SER A 20 -2.37 -4.82 -9.28
N VAL A 21 -1.73 -5.89 -8.82
CA VAL A 21 -0.36 -5.88 -8.31
C VAL A 21 0.46 -6.88 -9.11
N GLN A 22 1.51 -6.39 -9.77
CA GLN A 22 2.50 -7.20 -10.45
C GLN A 22 3.87 -6.82 -9.93
N THR A 23 4.63 -7.80 -9.47
CA THR A 23 5.97 -7.58 -8.91
C THR A 23 6.93 -8.67 -9.34
N VAL A 24 8.20 -8.31 -9.47
CA VAL A 24 9.31 -9.24 -9.62
C VAL A 24 10.35 -8.86 -8.58
N GLU A 25 10.53 -9.72 -7.58
CA GLU A 25 11.60 -9.63 -6.60
C GLU A 25 12.89 -10.19 -7.23
N MET A 26 13.93 -9.36 -7.36
CA MET A 26 15.21 -9.72 -7.99
C MET A 26 16.40 -9.81 -7.02
N GLY A 27 16.16 -9.66 -5.71
CA GLY A 27 16.89 -10.44 -4.69
C GLY A 27 18.22 -9.92 -4.15
N ASN A 28 18.54 -8.62 -4.17
CA ASN A 28 19.69 -8.10 -3.39
C ASN A 28 19.29 -7.06 -2.34
N ARG A 29 18.78 -7.54 -1.19
CA ARG A 29 18.36 -6.71 -0.04
C ARG A 29 19.52 -6.12 0.76
N TRP A 30 20.75 -6.56 0.53
CA TRP A 30 21.94 -6.15 1.28
C TRP A 30 22.61 -4.90 0.68
N SER A 31 22.12 -4.40 -0.46
CA SER A 31 22.62 -3.17 -1.10
C SER A 31 21.48 -2.33 -1.66
N HIS A 32 21.15 -1.23 -0.98
CA HIS A 32 20.20 -0.20 -1.45
C HIS A 32 20.59 0.43 -2.79
N VAL A 33 21.84 0.27 -3.21
CA VAL A 33 22.39 0.85 -4.45
C VAL A 33 21.90 0.07 -5.69
N GLN A 34 21.37 -1.15 -5.52
CA GLN A 34 21.03 -2.06 -6.61
C GLN A 34 19.63 -2.66 -6.43
N ASN A 35 18.63 -1.88 -6.02
CA ASN A 35 17.26 -2.37 -6.10
C ASN A 35 16.88 -2.55 -7.58
N THR A 36 16.91 -3.80 -8.03
CA THR A 36 16.55 -4.20 -9.38
C THR A 36 15.12 -4.71 -9.47
N ASP A 37 14.30 -4.58 -8.41
CA ASP A 37 12.93 -5.07 -8.42
C ASP A 37 12.11 -4.33 -9.49
N ALA A 38 11.21 -5.07 -10.12
CA ALA A 38 10.22 -4.49 -11.01
C ALA A 38 8.85 -4.53 -10.32
N MET A 39 8.07 -3.45 -10.48
CA MET A 39 6.70 -3.41 -9.98
C MET A 39 5.80 -2.63 -10.92
N GLN A 40 4.56 -3.07 -11.00
CA GLN A 40 3.47 -2.33 -11.58
C GLN A 40 2.24 -2.55 -10.70
N VAL A 41 1.85 -1.49 -9.99
CA VAL A 41 0.58 -1.42 -9.27
C VAL A 41 -0.31 -0.42 -9.96
N THR A 42 -1.53 -0.84 -10.25
CA THR A 42 -2.60 0.05 -10.69
C THR A 42 -3.80 -0.15 -9.80
N ALA A 43 -4.34 0.95 -9.28
CA ALA A 43 -5.57 0.93 -8.49
C ALA A 43 -6.53 2.01 -8.97
N GLU A 44 -7.81 1.68 -9.07
CA GLU A 44 -8.89 2.63 -9.30
C GLU A 44 -9.96 2.44 -8.23
N PHE A 45 -10.38 3.50 -7.56
CA PHE A 45 -11.40 3.42 -6.54
C PHE A 45 -12.13 4.75 -6.36
N THR A 46 -13.29 4.71 -5.73
CA THR A 46 -14.07 5.90 -5.37
C THR A 46 -14.11 6.03 -3.85
N ALA A 47 -13.74 7.20 -3.32
CA ALA A 47 -13.86 7.52 -1.90
C ALA A 47 -14.65 8.83 -1.74
N GLY A 48 -15.79 8.75 -1.05
CA GLY A 48 -16.77 9.84 -1.07
C GLY A 48 -17.20 10.17 -2.50
N ASP A 49 -17.10 11.44 -2.89
CA ASP A 49 -17.44 11.93 -4.23
C ASP A 49 -16.26 11.96 -5.22
N ALA A 50 -15.07 11.51 -4.79
CA ALA A 50 -13.87 11.57 -5.60
C ALA A 50 -13.49 10.21 -6.19
N ARG A 51 -13.11 10.20 -7.47
CA ARG A 51 -12.52 9.04 -8.17
C ARG A 51 -11.01 9.15 -8.16
N TYR A 52 -10.34 8.08 -7.78
CA TYR A 52 -8.89 7.98 -7.72
C TYR A 52 -8.37 6.99 -8.75
N ALA A 53 -7.21 7.31 -9.31
CA ALA A 53 -6.34 6.36 -9.97
C ALA A 53 -4.93 6.48 -9.38
N VAL A 54 -4.35 5.36 -8.97
CA VAL A 54 -3.00 5.28 -8.41
C VAL A 54 -2.16 4.36 -9.27
N LYS A 55 -0.95 4.81 -9.61
CA LYS A 55 0.04 4.04 -10.37
C LYS A 55 1.36 4.01 -9.63
N ILE A 56 1.92 2.82 -9.45
CA ILE A 56 3.23 2.61 -8.84
C ILE A 56 4.07 1.76 -9.81
N GLU A 57 5.05 2.39 -10.45
CA GLU A 57 5.88 1.75 -11.48
C GLU A 57 7.37 1.79 -11.14
N LYS A 58 7.74 2.48 -10.05
CA LYS A 58 9.12 2.66 -9.63
C LYS A 58 9.28 2.21 -8.19
N PRO A 59 10.15 1.22 -7.91
CA PRO A 59 10.49 0.86 -6.54
C PRO A 59 11.16 2.04 -5.83
N MET A 60 10.91 2.17 -4.53
CA MET A 60 11.73 3.03 -3.69
C MET A 60 13.09 2.35 -3.48
N PRO A 61 14.23 3.04 -3.69
CA PRO A 61 15.56 2.46 -3.43
C PRO A 61 15.88 2.41 -1.94
N ARG A 62 15.26 3.28 -1.14
CA ARG A 62 15.30 3.33 0.32
C ARG A 62 14.13 4.16 0.84
N HIS A 63 13.81 4.03 2.11
CA HIS A 63 12.87 4.93 2.78
C HIS A 63 13.34 6.41 2.64
N PRO A 64 12.44 7.38 2.35
CA PRO A 64 12.82 8.78 2.13
C PRO A 64 13.63 9.39 3.28
N LEU A 65 13.27 9.03 4.52
CA LEU A 65 13.95 9.47 5.74
C LEU A 65 15.07 8.52 6.20
N GLY A 66 15.33 7.41 5.49
CA GLY A 66 16.34 6.41 5.84
C GLY A 66 16.08 5.65 7.16
N ILE A 67 14.90 5.84 7.76
CA ILE A 67 14.51 5.27 9.06
C ILE A 67 14.42 3.73 8.98
N TYR A 68 13.98 3.19 7.83
CA TYR A 68 13.89 1.75 7.65
C TYR A 68 14.93 1.26 6.64
N THR A 69 15.92 0.52 7.14
CA THR A 69 17.10 0.04 6.40
C THR A 69 16.86 -1.22 5.57
N THR A 70 15.62 -1.69 5.44
CA THR A 70 15.28 -2.88 4.63
C THR A 70 14.09 -2.63 3.68
N TRP A 71 13.58 -1.38 3.61
CA TRP A 71 12.32 -1.06 2.95
C TRP A 71 12.56 -0.43 1.59
N SER A 72 12.67 -1.31 0.60
CA SER A 72 12.86 -0.92 -0.78
C SER A 72 12.35 -2.04 -1.67
N GLY A 73 11.60 -1.69 -2.73
CA GLY A 73 11.21 -2.67 -3.75
C GLY A 73 10.08 -3.58 -3.33
N ALA A 74 10.16 -4.85 -3.74
CA ALA A 74 9.16 -5.88 -3.45
C ALA A 74 9.76 -6.96 -2.54
N VAL A 75 8.97 -7.42 -1.59
CA VAL A 75 9.37 -8.40 -0.58
C VAL A 75 8.30 -9.47 -0.46
N TYR A 76 8.70 -10.73 -0.61
CA TYR A 76 7.80 -11.86 -0.44
C TYR A 76 7.93 -12.56 0.91
N GLU A 77 6.79 -12.95 1.46
CA GLU A 77 6.63 -13.79 2.66
C GLU A 77 7.52 -13.41 3.87
N HIS A 78 7.69 -12.12 4.12
CA HIS A 78 8.52 -11.63 5.22
C HIS A 78 7.65 -11.11 6.37
N GLU A 79 8.05 -11.37 7.62
CA GLU A 79 7.30 -10.86 8.76
C GLU A 79 7.43 -9.33 8.87
N MET A 80 6.28 -8.66 8.99
CA MET A 80 6.11 -7.22 9.15
C MET A 80 5.39 -6.91 10.46
N HIS A 81 5.58 -5.69 10.96
CA HIS A 81 5.01 -5.16 12.21
C HIS A 81 5.43 -5.90 13.48
N GLY A 82 4.96 -5.42 14.64
CA GLY A 82 5.35 -5.95 15.96
C GLY A 82 6.82 -5.69 16.31
N VAL A 83 7.55 -6.73 16.73
CA VAL A 83 8.97 -6.68 17.16
C VAL A 83 9.96 -6.19 16.09
N THR A 84 9.52 -6.07 14.85
CA THR A 84 10.33 -5.51 13.76
C THR A 84 10.42 -3.98 13.84
N GLY A 85 9.52 -3.31 14.57
CA GLY A 85 9.45 -1.84 14.65
C GLY A 85 8.92 -1.18 13.38
N ILE A 86 8.29 -1.97 12.50
CA ILE A 86 7.88 -1.58 11.15
C ILE A 86 6.39 -1.22 11.14
N GLY A 87 6.02 -0.01 10.70
CA GLY A 87 4.61 0.44 10.67
C GLY A 87 4.08 0.89 12.04
N THR A 88 2.77 0.88 12.24
CA THR A 88 2.17 1.32 13.52
C THR A 88 2.10 0.17 14.54
N ASN A 89 2.23 0.47 15.83
CA ASN A 89 2.04 -0.50 16.92
C ASN A 89 0.61 -1.08 16.99
N ARG A 90 -0.33 -0.55 16.19
CA ARG A 90 -1.72 -1.03 16.11
C ARG A 90 -1.87 -2.22 15.16
N LEU A 91 -0.91 -2.41 14.26
CA LEU A 91 -0.94 -3.54 13.34
C LEU A 91 -0.44 -4.81 14.05
N PRO A 92 -1.19 -5.92 14.01
CA PRO A 92 -0.70 -7.19 14.53
C PRO A 92 0.54 -7.63 13.73
N LYS A 93 1.32 -8.54 14.29
CA LYS A 93 2.39 -9.21 13.53
C LYS A 93 1.76 -9.89 12.32
N MET A 94 2.24 -9.59 11.12
CA MET A 94 1.70 -10.13 9.87
C MET A 94 2.83 -10.64 8.97
N ARG A 95 2.52 -11.62 8.13
CA ARG A 95 3.44 -12.13 7.11
C ARG A 95 2.76 -11.99 5.74
N PRO A 96 2.80 -10.79 5.13
CA PRO A 96 2.22 -10.59 3.80
C PRO A 96 2.93 -11.45 2.75
N ASP A 97 2.15 -11.94 1.79
CA ASP A 97 2.66 -12.66 0.62
C ASP A 97 3.51 -11.72 -0.23
N ILE A 98 3.07 -10.47 -0.34
CA ILE A 98 3.76 -9.39 -1.04
C ILE A 98 3.69 -8.15 -0.16
N ALA A 99 4.84 -7.54 0.14
CA ALA A 99 4.96 -6.19 0.63
C ALA A 99 5.81 -5.40 -0.36
N LEU A 100 5.36 -4.22 -0.79
CA LEU A 100 6.13 -3.39 -1.71
C LEU A 100 6.14 -1.93 -1.30
N TRP A 101 7.20 -1.24 -1.72
CA TRP A 101 7.42 0.18 -1.51
C TRP A 101 7.83 0.84 -2.81
N GLY A 102 7.05 1.82 -3.24
CA GLY A 102 7.26 2.50 -4.51
C GLY A 102 6.83 3.97 -4.48
N TRP A 103 7.10 4.64 -5.60
CA TRP A 103 6.65 6.01 -5.84
C TRP A 103 5.33 6.00 -6.60
N ALA A 104 4.28 6.51 -5.99
CA ALA A 104 2.96 6.62 -6.57
C ALA A 104 2.77 7.94 -7.33
N GLU A 105 2.24 7.81 -8.55
CA GLU A 105 1.46 8.88 -9.17
C GLU A 105 0.00 8.72 -8.73
N VAL A 106 -0.60 9.81 -8.23
CA VAL A 106 -1.97 9.86 -7.74
C VAL A 106 -2.77 10.85 -8.57
N ILE A 107 -3.87 10.37 -9.12
CA ILE A 107 -4.81 11.14 -9.92
C ILE A 107 -6.15 11.17 -9.19
N ARG A 108 -6.72 12.36 -9.02
CA ARG A 108 -8.03 12.59 -8.40
C ARG A 108 -8.92 13.31 -9.40
N ASN A 109 -10.07 12.72 -9.74
CA ASN A 109 -11.03 13.28 -10.70
C ASN A 109 -10.43 13.66 -12.07
N GLY A 110 -9.33 13.02 -12.47
CA GLY A 110 -8.61 13.30 -13.71
C GLY A 110 -7.38 14.20 -13.55
N ASP A 111 -7.24 14.89 -12.41
CA ASP A 111 -6.10 15.76 -12.12
C ASP A 111 -5.00 15.03 -11.35
N VAL A 112 -3.75 15.18 -11.78
CA VAL A 112 -2.60 14.62 -11.07
C VAL A 112 -2.35 15.46 -9.80
N ILE A 113 -2.59 14.86 -8.63
CA ILE A 113 -2.41 15.53 -7.33
C ILE A 113 -1.06 15.20 -6.68
N ALA A 114 -0.41 14.11 -7.09
CA ALA A 114 0.96 13.79 -6.72
C ALA A 114 1.64 12.99 -7.84
N ARG A 115 2.92 13.28 -8.12
CA ARG A 115 3.71 12.58 -9.15
C ARG A 115 4.69 11.55 -8.59
N ALA A 116 5.00 11.64 -7.30
CA ALA A 116 5.94 10.78 -6.61
C ALA A 116 5.66 10.81 -5.10
N ALA A 117 4.49 10.32 -4.70
CA ALA A 117 4.16 10.13 -3.29
C ALA A 117 4.72 8.79 -2.81
N PRO A 118 5.30 8.68 -1.60
CA PRO A 118 5.67 7.40 -1.03
C PRO A 118 4.43 6.51 -0.93
N ALA A 119 4.52 5.26 -1.38
CA ALA A 119 3.43 4.32 -1.30
C ALA A 119 3.89 2.95 -0.81
N HIS A 120 3.00 2.29 -0.08
CA HIS A 120 3.16 0.96 0.44
C HIS A 120 1.97 0.10 0.04
N VAL A 121 2.21 -1.12 -0.44
CA VAL A 121 1.16 -2.09 -0.71
C VAL A 121 1.47 -3.40 0.00
N MET A 122 0.47 -3.98 0.63
CA MET A 122 0.53 -5.31 1.23
C MET A 122 -0.55 -6.22 0.65
N VAL A 123 -0.17 -7.44 0.28
CA VAL A 123 -1.08 -8.52 -0.09
C VAL A 123 -1.07 -9.55 1.03
N LEU A 124 -2.21 -9.69 1.69
CA LEU A 124 -2.42 -10.58 2.84
C LEU A 124 -3.42 -11.67 2.45
N THR A 125 -2.97 -12.92 2.42
CA THR A 125 -3.85 -14.05 2.06
C THR A 125 -4.24 -14.92 3.24
N GLU A 126 -3.52 -14.81 4.35
CA GLU A 126 -3.72 -15.53 5.60
C GLU A 126 -3.79 -14.59 6.80
N GLY A 127 -4.24 -15.10 7.95
CA GLY A 127 -4.36 -14.34 9.19
C GLY A 127 -5.71 -13.61 9.36
N PRO A 128 -5.81 -12.77 10.40
CA PRO A 128 -7.07 -12.12 10.79
C PRO A 128 -7.53 -11.04 9.82
N MET A 129 -6.62 -10.51 9.00
CA MET A 129 -6.91 -9.54 7.93
C MET A 129 -6.48 -10.13 6.60
N GLN A 130 -7.41 -10.27 5.66
CA GLN A 130 -7.14 -10.80 4.33
C GLN A 130 -7.59 -9.79 3.27
N GLY A 131 -6.74 -9.55 2.28
CA GLY A 131 -7.00 -8.56 1.25
C GLY A 131 -5.73 -7.91 0.72
N ILE A 132 -5.93 -6.79 0.04
CA ILE A 132 -4.85 -5.93 -0.46
C ILE A 132 -5.00 -4.58 0.22
N MET A 133 -3.92 -4.09 0.82
CA MET A 133 -3.83 -2.76 1.42
C MET A 133 -2.96 -1.87 0.53
N LEU A 134 -3.40 -0.64 0.31
CA LEU A 134 -2.64 0.43 -0.33
C LEU A 134 -2.62 1.63 0.61
N GLU A 135 -1.42 2.07 0.93
CA GLU A 135 -1.14 3.29 1.66
C GLU A 135 -0.35 4.23 0.76
N VAL A 136 -0.73 5.51 0.73
CA VAL A 136 0.01 6.56 0.03
C VAL A 136 0.15 7.74 0.97
N ASP A 137 1.40 8.15 1.16
CA ASP A 137 1.79 9.32 1.94
C ASP A 137 1.32 9.30 3.40
N THR A 138 1.15 8.11 3.99
CA THR A 138 0.62 7.92 5.34
C THR A 138 1.55 8.43 6.45
N GLU A 139 2.85 8.53 6.18
CA GLU A 139 3.84 9.05 7.14
C GLU A 139 3.91 10.58 7.11
N ASP A 140 4.20 11.16 5.94
CA ASP A 140 4.43 12.61 5.80
C ASP A 140 3.12 13.41 5.69
N LYS A 141 2.01 12.75 5.32
CA LYS A 141 0.68 13.35 5.13
C LYS A 141 0.71 14.57 4.18
N GLY A 142 1.49 14.45 3.11
CA GLY A 142 1.77 15.52 2.15
C GLY A 142 0.79 15.67 0.98
N LEU A 143 -0.24 14.82 0.86
CA LEU A 143 -1.24 14.94 -0.22
C LEU A 143 -2.16 16.13 0.02
N ALA A 144 -1.75 17.32 -0.43
CA ALA A 144 -2.47 18.57 -0.20
C ALA A 144 -3.93 18.59 -0.70
N ALA A 145 -4.28 17.72 -1.65
CA ALA A 145 -5.65 17.60 -2.18
C ALA A 145 -6.55 16.70 -1.33
N GLU A 146 -6.01 16.00 -0.32
CA GLU A 146 -6.74 15.15 0.61
C GLU A 146 -6.88 15.83 1.98
N PRO A 147 -8.06 15.83 2.60
CA PRO A 147 -8.26 16.48 3.90
C PRO A 147 -7.31 15.98 4.99
N ASP A 148 -7.04 14.67 4.99
CA ASP A 148 -6.18 14.03 5.98
C ASP A 148 -4.70 13.99 5.55
N GLY A 149 -4.41 14.40 4.31
CA GLY A 149 -3.06 14.42 3.73
C GLY A 149 -2.53 13.07 3.23
N TYR A 150 -3.32 11.99 3.28
CA TYR A 150 -2.91 10.65 2.83
C TYR A 150 -4.08 9.86 2.25
N ILE A 151 -3.75 8.75 1.60
CA ILE A 151 -4.72 7.76 1.12
C ILE A 151 -4.40 6.44 1.82
N HIS A 152 -5.41 5.82 2.43
CA HIS A 152 -5.30 4.47 2.96
C HIS A 152 -6.53 3.67 2.57
N VAL A 153 -6.29 2.57 1.87
CA VAL A 153 -7.28 1.78 1.17
C VAL A 153 -7.09 0.29 1.41
N MET A 154 -8.17 -0.42 1.72
CA MET A 154 -8.17 -1.89 1.84
C MET A 154 -9.22 -2.54 0.92
N TRP A 155 -8.80 -3.49 0.09
CA TRP A 155 -9.67 -4.39 -0.67
C TRP A 155 -9.75 -5.73 0.07
N PRO A 156 -10.86 -6.04 0.78
CA PRO A 156 -10.98 -7.31 1.46
C PRO A 156 -11.06 -8.45 0.45
N ARG A 157 -10.51 -9.62 0.81
CA ARG A 157 -10.83 -10.86 0.07
C ARG A 157 -12.30 -11.17 0.31
N LEU A 158 -13.17 -10.83 -0.65
CA LEU A 158 -14.54 -11.35 -0.65
C LEU A 158 -14.43 -12.87 -0.75
N ARG A 159 -14.70 -13.56 0.36
CA ARG A 159 -14.90 -15.00 0.39
C ARG A 159 -15.87 -15.31 -0.74
N ARG A 160 -15.46 -16.13 -1.73
CA ARG A 160 -16.32 -16.52 -2.86
C ARG A 160 -17.71 -16.81 -2.32
N SER A 161 -18.65 -15.92 -2.58
CA SER A 161 -20.06 -16.18 -2.34
C SER A 161 -20.40 -17.35 -3.25
N ARG A 162 -20.58 -18.53 -2.66
CA ARG A 162 -21.34 -19.60 -3.29
C ARG A 162 -22.69 -18.98 -3.66
N CYS A 163 -22.94 -18.82 -4.96
CA CYS A 163 -24.31 -18.79 -5.42
C CYS A 163 -24.91 -20.20 -5.26
N PRO A 164 -26.21 -20.31 -4.96
CA PRO A 164 -26.90 -21.57 -4.73
C PRO A 164 -26.84 -22.53 -5.93
#